data_AF-A0A1J6Y0P3-F1
#
_entry.id   AF-A0A1J6Y0P3-F1
#
_cell.length_a   1.000
_cell.length_b   1.000
_cell.length_c   1.000
_cell.angle_alpha   90.00
_cell.angle_beta   90.00
_cell.angle_gamma   90.00
#
_symmetry.space_group_name_H-M   'P 1'
#
loop_
_entity.id
_entity.type
_entity.pdbx_description
1 polymer ?
#
loop_
_entity_poly.entity_id
_entity_poly.type
_entity_poly.pdbx_seq_one_letter_code
_entity_poly.pdbx_strand_id
1 'polypeptide(L)'
;MLRRLALITGAAAMLALTGCSSTVALTPAEDANNPACAEVTVRLPQSVAGQDRRWTDAQATGAYGEDGRTSVILTCGVAVPGPTADLQCVTLEGIDWLVDESDAPRMRMTTYGRNPAVQVFVDTEIVSANDVLTSSGIVSGVRMIESDGACTAPDELPG
;
A
#
# COMPACT_ATOMS: atom_id res chain seq x y z
N MET A 1 43.73 29.97 13.03
CA MET A 1 43.30 28.57 12.81
C MET A 1 41.87 28.30 13.28
N LEU A 2 41.44 28.77 14.47
CA LEU A 2 40.06 28.63 14.97
C LEU A 2 38.95 29.07 13.99
N ARG A 3 39.16 30.18 13.26
CA ARG A 3 38.19 30.73 12.29
C ARG A 3 37.94 29.82 11.08
N ARG A 4 38.92 29.00 10.69
CA ARG A 4 38.79 28.00 9.61
C ARG A 4 38.09 26.73 10.08
N LEU A 5 38.26 26.36 11.36
CA LEU A 5 37.58 25.21 11.96
C LEU A 5 36.06 25.43 12.04
N ALA A 6 35.63 26.62 12.47
CA ALA A 6 34.21 26.97 12.61
C ALA A 6 33.44 26.98 11.27
N LEU A 7 34.11 27.38 10.18
CA LEU A 7 33.53 27.36 8.83
C LEU A 7 33.30 25.94 8.31
N ILE A 8 34.19 25.00 8.63
CA ILE A 8 34.08 23.59 8.20
C ILE A 8 32.97 22.88 8.97
N THR A 9 32.82 23.16 10.28
CA THR A 9 31.72 22.60 11.09
C THR A 9 30.35 23.12 10.64
N GLY A 10 30.27 24.42 10.30
CA GLY A 10 29.03 25.02 9.78
C GLY A 10 28.60 24.46 8.42
N ALA A 11 29.54 24.23 7.50
CA ALA A 11 29.23 23.65 6.18
C ALA A 11 28.80 22.18 6.26
N ALA A 12 29.44 21.38 7.13
CA ALA A 12 29.05 19.99 7.37
C ALA A 12 27.65 19.89 8.02
N ALA A 13 27.29 20.83 8.90
CA ALA A 13 25.96 20.89 9.50
C ALA A 13 24.86 21.25 8.47
N MET A 14 25.13 22.10 7.48
CA MET A 14 24.14 22.43 6.43
C MET A 14 23.90 21.29 5.45
N LEU A 15 24.92 20.47 5.14
CA LEU A 15 24.78 19.26 4.31
C LEU A 15 23.97 18.15 5.01
N ALA A 16 23.81 18.22 6.33
CA ALA A 16 23.01 17.25 7.08
C ALA A 16 21.49 17.53 7.02
N LEU A 17 21.05 18.68 6.47
CA LEU A 17 19.63 19.06 6.38
C LEU A 17 18.96 18.74 5.04
N THR A 18 19.62 18.08 4.09
CA THR A 18 19.03 17.76 2.77
C THR A 18 18.14 16.51 2.76
N GLY A 19 17.83 15.93 3.93
CA GLY A 19 16.97 14.75 4.07
C GLY A 19 15.46 15.03 4.01
N CYS A 20 14.99 15.95 3.17
CA CYS A 20 13.56 16.12 2.92
C CYS A 20 13.02 14.88 2.20
N SER A 21 12.64 13.84 2.96
CA SER A 21 11.84 12.73 2.45
C SER A 21 10.55 13.32 1.87
N SER A 22 10.38 13.25 0.55
CA SER A 22 9.21 13.81 -0.11
C SER A 22 7.97 13.00 0.28
N THR A 23 7.05 13.66 0.98
CA THR A 23 5.74 13.10 1.31
C THR A 23 4.98 12.81 0.01
N VAL A 24 4.42 11.61 -0.10
CA VAL A 24 3.58 11.19 -1.20
C VAL A 24 2.19 11.79 -0.96
N ALA A 25 1.83 12.76 -1.80
CA ALA A 25 0.53 13.40 -1.74
C ALA A 25 -0.56 12.45 -2.24
N LEU A 26 -1.54 12.14 -1.39
CA LEU A 26 -2.64 11.22 -1.69
C LEU A 26 -3.98 11.84 -1.28
N THR A 27 -5.06 11.28 -1.82
CA THR A 27 -6.42 11.57 -1.35
C THR A 27 -6.87 10.39 -0.47
N PRO A 28 -7.37 10.63 0.75
CA PRO A 28 -7.95 9.56 1.56
C PRO A 28 -9.18 8.97 0.87
N ALA A 29 -9.42 7.68 1.08
CA ALA A 29 -10.66 7.06 0.63
C ALA A 29 -11.85 7.54 1.47
N GLU A 30 -13.07 7.34 0.96
CA GLU A 30 -14.31 7.80 1.60
C GLU A 30 -14.47 7.25 3.02
N ASP A 31 -14.14 5.98 3.23
CA ASP A 31 -14.22 5.31 4.54
C ASP A 31 -12.85 5.21 5.24
N ALA A 32 -11.90 6.11 4.94
CA ALA A 32 -10.57 6.10 5.54
C ALA A 32 -10.57 6.27 7.08
N ASN A 33 -11.63 6.86 7.66
CA ASN A 33 -11.78 7.04 9.10
C ASN A 33 -12.36 5.81 9.82
N ASN A 34 -12.62 4.71 9.11
CA ASN A 34 -13.10 3.48 9.70
C ASN A 34 -12.08 2.95 10.74
N PRO A 35 -12.50 2.64 11.98
CA PRO A 35 -11.60 2.11 13.01
C PRO A 35 -10.81 0.87 12.58
N ALA A 36 -11.38 0.03 11.70
CA ALA A 36 -10.69 -1.14 11.17
C ALA A 36 -9.47 -0.75 10.30
N CYS A 37 -9.52 0.39 9.60
CA CYS A 37 -8.37 0.89 8.84
C CYS A 37 -7.23 1.38 9.75
N ALA A 38 -7.52 1.79 10.99
CA ALA A 38 -6.48 2.07 11.98
C ALA A 38 -5.70 0.78 12.29
N GLU A 39 -6.39 -0.35 12.49
CA GLU A 39 -5.73 -1.63 12.73
C GLU A 39 -4.85 -2.09 11.55
N VAL A 40 -5.26 -1.82 10.31
CA VAL A 40 -4.41 -2.06 9.13
C VAL A 40 -3.16 -1.18 9.15
N THR A 41 -3.34 0.14 9.32
CA THR A 41 -2.26 1.11 9.13
C THR A 41 -1.19 1.09 10.22
N VAL A 42 -1.57 0.81 11.47
CA VAL A 42 -0.59 0.70 12.58
C VAL A 42 0.33 -0.52 12.44
N ARG A 43 -0.06 -1.50 11.61
CA ARG A 43 0.72 -2.72 11.33
C ARG A 43 1.57 -2.63 10.06
N LEU A 44 1.49 -1.53 9.31
CA LEU A 44 2.23 -1.40 8.06
C LEU A 44 3.75 -1.46 8.30
N PRO A 45 4.47 -2.33 7.58
CA PRO A 45 5.90 -2.56 7.79
C PRO A 45 6.74 -1.34 7.35
N GLN A 46 8.03 -1.37 7.70
CA GLN A 46 8.98 -0.36 7.21
C GLN A 46 9.43 -0.59 5.76
N SER A 47 9.25 -1.79 5.23
CA SER A 47 9.51 -2.11 3.83
C SER A 47 8.58 -3.21 3.31
N VAL A 48 8.36 -3.21 1.99
CA VAL A 48 7.56 -4.22 1.27
C VAL A 48 8.23 -4.51 -0.06
N ALA A 49 8.45 -5.79 -0.39
CA ALA A 49 9.09 -6.20 -1.65
C ALA A 49 10.41 -5.45 -1.95
N GLY A 50 11.23 -5.23 -0.91
CA GLY A 50 12.49 -4.48 -1.02
C GLY A 50 12.34 -2.95 -1.13
N GLN A 51 11.12 -2.42 -1.11
CA GLN A 51 10.85 -0.99 -1.21
C GLN A 51 10.67 -0.38 0.18
N ASP A 52 11.38 0.70 0.46
CA ASP A 52 11.30 1.41 1.74
C ASP A 52 10.01 2.22 1.87
N ARG A 53 9.51 2.30 3.10
CA ARG A 53 8.31 3.07 3.43
C ARG A 53 8.54 4.57 3.22
N ARG A 54 7.54 5.21 2.64
CA ARG A 54 7.46 6.64 2.39
C ARG A 54 6.34 7.26 3.22
N TRP A 55 6.52 8.53 3.59
CA TRP A 55 5.47 9.29 4.28
C TRP A 55 4.34 9.62 3.31
N THR A 56 3.10 9.55 3.79
CA THR A 56 1.89 9.99 3.09
C THR A 56 1.18 11.06 3.90
N ASP A 57 0.36 11.89 3.26
CA ASP A 57 -0.45 12.94 3.89
C ASP A 57 -1.95 12.61 3.98
N ALA A 58 -2.35 11.43 3.50
CA ALA A 58 -3.73 10.93 3.57
C ALA A 58 -3.91 9.89 4.68
N GLN A 59 -5.07 9.95 5.35
CA GLN A 59 -5.46 8.94 6.33
C GLN A 59 -5.62 7.56 5.69
N ALA A 60 -5.39 6.51 6.48
CA ALA A 60 -5.54 5.12 6.06
C ALA A 60 -4.71 4.71 4.82
N THR A 61 -3.56 5.37 4.60
CA THR A 61 -2.66 5.08 3.48
C THR A 61 -1.26 4.63 3.91
N GLY A 62 -0.59 3.91 3.02
CA GLY A 62 0.85 3.65 3.08
C GLY A 62 1.45 3.71 1.69
N ALA A 63 2.70 4.14 1.57
CA ALA A 63 3.42 4.20 0.31
C ALA A 63 4.82 3.59 0.48
N TYR A 64 5.31 2.93 -0.57
CA TYR A 64 6.66 2.36 -0.60
C TYR A 64 7.34 2.66 -1.93
N GLY A 65 8.65 2.88 -1.87
CA GLY A 65 9.46 3.05 -3.07
C GLY A 65 10.84 3.63 -2.79
N GLU A 66 11.77 3.36 -3.72
CA GLU A 66 13.17 3.82 -3.66
C GLU A 66 13.42 5.03 -4.59
N ASP A 67 14.53 5.75 -4.36
CA ASP A 67 15.02 6.83 -5.22
C ASP A 67 13.99 7.91 -5.58
N GLY A 68 13.08 8.21 -4.65
CA GLY A 68 12.04 9.23 -4.85
C GLY A 68 10.85 8.78 -5.71
N ARG A 69 10.86 7.55 -6.22
CA ARG A 69 9.73 6.93 -6.93
C ARG A 69 8.84 6.18 -5.94
N THR A 70 7.56 6.08 -6.23
CA THR A 70 6.60 5.26 -5.46
C THR A 70 6.13 4.12 -6.35
N SER A 71 6.33 2.90 -5.90
CA SER A 71 6.00 1.67 -6.64
C SER A 71 4.84 0.91 -6.02
N VAL A 72 4.55 1.15 -4.73
CA VAL A 72 3.42 0.53 -4.02
C VAL A 72 2.66 1.59 -3.25
N ILE A 73 1.33 1.59 -3.35
CA ILE A 73 0.44 2.41 -2.51
C ILE A 73 -0.63 1.49 -1.94
N LEU A 74 -0.85 1.53 -0.63
CA LEU A 74 -1.97 0.89 0.05
C LEU A 74 -2.95 1.98 0.49
N THR A 75 -4.24 1.76 0.25
CA THR A 75 -5.34 2.61 0.69
C THR A 75 -6.43 1.75 1.29
N CYS A 76 -6.77 1.98 2.57
CA CYS A 76 -7.91 1.33 3.23
C CYS A 76 -9.13 2.25 3.25
N GLY A 77 -10.34 1.68 3.19
CA GLY A 77 -11.60 2.42 3.18
C GLY A 77 -12.09 2.78 1.78
N VAL A 78 -11.61 2.07 0.74
CA VAL A 78 -12.14 2.21 -0.61
C VAL A 78 -13.53 1.57 -0.70
N ALA A 79 -14.25 1.86 -1.79
CA ALA A 79 -15.56 1.25 -2.05
C ALA A 79 -15.45 -0.28 -2.02
N VAL A 80 -16.34 -0.93 -1.27
CA VAL A 80 -16.39 -2.39 -1.18
C VAL A 80 -16.89 -2.95 -2.51
N PRO A 81 -16.09 -3.78 -3.20
CA PRO A 81 -16.51 -4.34 -4.48
C PRO A 81 -17.65 -5.35 -4.29
N GLY A 82 -18.64 -5.29 -5.18
CA GLY A 82 -19.65 -6.34 -5.31
C GLY A 82 -19.12 -7.55 -6.09
N PRO A 83 -19.88 -8.65 -6.16
CA PRO A 83 -19.56 -9.79 -7.01
C PRO A 83 -19.39 -9.36 -8.48
N THR A 84 -18.34 -9.85 -9.14
CA THR A 84 -18.03 -9.51 -10.53
C THR A 84 -17.40 -10.70 -11.27
N ALA A 85 -17.66 -10.79 -12.57
CA ALA A 85 -16.97 -11.70 -13.49
C ALA A 85 -15.93 -10.99 -14.36
N ASP A 86 -15.84 -9.66 -14.27
CA ASP A 86 -14.98 -8.84 -15.14
C ASP A 86 -13.54 -8.77 -14.63
N LEU A 87 -13.33 -8.98 -13.32
CA LEU A 87 -12.01 -8.95 -12.68
C LEU A 87 -11.61 -10.34 -12.21
N GLN A 88 -10.34 -10.67 -12.39
CA GLN A 88 -9.80 -11.92 -11.86
C GLN A 88 -9.76 -11.85 -10.32
N CYS A 89 -10.37 -12.84 -9.66
CA CYS A 89 -10.29 -13.00 -8.21
C CYS A 89 -9.17 -14.00 -7.87
N VAL A 90 -8.18 -13.57 -7.08
CA VAL A 90 -7.06 -14.42 -6.66
C VAL A 90 -6.96 -14.48 -5.15
N THR A 91 -6.71 -15.68 -4.62
CA THR A 91 -6.46 -15.89 -3.19
C THR A 91 -4.96 -15.94 -2.93
N LEU A 92 -4.45 -15.00 -2.13
CA LEU A 92 -3.07 -14.97 -1.67
C LEU A 92 -3.06 -14.84 -0.15
N GLU A 93 -2.37 -15.75 0.54
CA GLU A 93 -2.29 -15.75 2.01
C GLU A 93 -3.68 -15.71 2.69
N GLY A 94 -4.68 -16.39 2.10
CA GLY A 94 -6.05 -16.41 2.61
C GLY A 94 -6.78 -15.06 2.56
N ILE A 95 -6.29 -14.13 1.73
CA ILE A 95 -6.97 -12.89 1.39
C ILE A 95 -7.32 -12.96 -0.09
N ASP A 96 -8.58 -12.69 -0.39
CA ASP A 96 -9.09 -12.63 -1.75
C ASP A 96 -8.94 -11.23 -2.32
N TRP A 97 -8.41 -11.14 -3.53
CA TRP A 97 -8.10 -9.90 -4.22
C TRP A 97 -8.73 -9.90 -5.62
N LEU A 98 -9.50 -8.88 -5.93
CA LEU A 98 -9.88 -8.56 -7.30
C LEU A 98 -8.74 -7.79 -7.95
N VAL A 99 -8.25 -8.31 -9.07
CA VAL A 99 -7.12 -7.75 -9.83
C VAL A 99 -7.66 -6.96 -11.01
N ASP A 100 -7.38 -5.65 -11.01
CA ASP A 100 -7.65 -4.73 -12.11
C ASP A 100 -6.32 -4.34 -12.80
N GLU A 101 -6.18 -4.81 -14.04
CA GLU A 101 -5.02 -4.60 -14.90
C GLU A 101 -5.30 -3.58 -16.02
N SER A 102 -6.41 -2.85 -15.98
CA SER A 102 -6.80 -1.88 -17.02
C SER A 102 -5.76 -0.78 -17.24
N ASP A 103 -4.98 -0.45 -16.21
CA ASP A 103 -3.90 0.54 -16.21
C ASP A 103 -2.49 -0.09 -16.25
N ALA A 104 -2.36 -1.37 -16.62
CA ALA A 104 -1.08 -2.07 -16.68
C ALA A 104 0.04 -1.24 -17.38
N PRO A 105 1.27 -1.21 -16.84
CA PRO A 105 1.82 -2.06 -15.78
C PRO A 105 1.44 -1.66 -14.34
N ARG A 106 0.62 -0.62 -14.18
CA ARG A 106 0.15 -0.11 -12.89
C ARG A 106 -1.15 -0.79 -12.49
N MET A 107 -1.03 -1.87 -11.72
CA MET A 107 -2.15 -2.73 -11.33
C MET A 107 -2.79 -2.27 -10.02
N ARG A 108 -4.09 -2.55 -9.87
CA ARG A 108 -4.83 -2.35 -8.61
C ARG A 108 -5.39 -3.67 -8.13
N MET A 109 -5.10 -4.02 -6.89
CA MET A 109 -5.65 -5.20 -6.24
C MET A 109 -6.51 -4.75 -5.07
N THR A 110 -7.80 -5.06 -5.11
CA THR A 110 -8.76 -4.66 -4.07
C THR A 110 -9.27 -5.89 -3.34
N THR A 111 -9.27 -5.89 -2.01
CA THR A 111 -9.76 -7.02 -1.23
C THR A 111 -11.22 -7.31 -1.54
N TYR A 112 -11.56 -8.58 -1.76
CA TYR A 112 -12.93 -9.06 -1.90
C TYR A 112 -13.46 -9.64 -0.58
N GLY A 113 -14.75 -9.45 -0.30
CA GLY A 113 -15.39 -9.98 0.91
C GLY A 113 -14.88 -9.35 2.20
N ARG A 114 -14.40 -8.09 2.17
CA ARG A 114 -13.93 -7.36 3.36
C ARG A 114 -14.50 -5.95 3.37
N ASN A 115 -14.96 -5.52 4.54
CA ASN A 115 -15.52 -4.18 4.76
C ASN A 115 -14.91 -3.55 6.03
N PRO A 116 -14.11 -2.48 5.92
CA PRO A 116 -13.77 -1.72 4.72
C PRO A 116 -12.89 -2.51 3.75
N ALA A 117 -12.94 -2.15 2.46
CA ALA A 117 -12.03 -2.74 1.48
C ALA A 117 -10.65 -2.05 1.51
N VAL A 118 -9.60 -2.83 1.25
CA VAL A 118 -8.23 -2.34 1.08
C VAL A 118 -7.84 -2.49 -0.38
N GLN A 119 -7.30 -1.43 -0.97
CA GLN A 119 -6.70 -1.46 -2.29
C GLN A 119 -5.18 -1.31 -2.19
N VAL A 120 -4.47 -2.13 -2.95
CA VAL A 120 -3.03 -2.04 -3.16
C VAL A 120 -2.79 -1.77 -4.63
N PHE A 121 -2.19 -0.62 -4.92
CA PHE A 121 -1.64 -0.27 -6.22
C PHE A 121 -0.19 -0.75 -6.30
N VAL A 122 0.20 -1.35 -7.43
CA VAL A 122 1.57 -1.79 -7.69
C VAL A 122 2.02 -1.43 -9.11
N ASP A 123 3.19 -0.81 -9.22
CA ASP A 123 3.93 -0.67 -10.48
C ASP A 123 4.76 -1.94 -10.73
N THR A 124 4.25 -2.79 -11.64
CA THR A 124 4.83 -4.12 -11.89
C THR A 124 6.11 -4.10 -12.74
N GLU A 125 6.52 -2.93 -13.25
CA GLU A 125 7.86 -2.77 -13.84
C GLU A 125 8.96 -2.69 -12.77
N ILE A 126 8.60 -2.40 -11.51
CA ILE A 126 9.54 -2.21 -10.40
C ILE A 126 9.50 -3.38 -9.42
N VAL A 127 8.31 -3.85 -9.03
CA VAL A 127 8.13 -4.93 -8.05
C VAL A 127 7.06 -5.94 -8.44
N SER A 128 7.19 -7.17 -7.97
CA SER A 128 6.18 -8.23 -8.13
C SER A 128 4.95 -7.93 -7.27
N ALA A 129 3.76 -7.92 -7.87
CA ALA A 129 2.50 -7.78 -7.14
C ALA A 129 2.30 -8.91 -6.11
N ASN A 130 2.71 -10.15 -6.45
CA ASN A 130 2.63 -11.27 -5.53
C ASN A 130 3.54 -11.06 -4.31
N ASP A 131 4.76 -10.55 -4.50
CA ASP A 131 5.71 -10.31 -3.40
C ASP A 131 5.19 -9.21 -2.45
N VAL A 132 4.50 -8.21 -3.02
CA VAL A 132 3.82 -7.16 -2.26
C VAL A 132 2.66 -7.73 -1.45
N LEU A 133 1.75 -8.48 -2.09
CA LEU A 133 0.52 -8.98 -1.46
C LEU A 133 0.77 -10.12 -0.46
N THR A 134 1.86 -10.88 -0.62
CA THR A 134 2.26 -11.95 0.31
C THR A 134 3.20 -11.44 1.42
N SER A 135 3.60 -10.17 1.40
CA SER A 135 4.41 -9.57 2.46
C SER A 135 3.70 -9.68 3.82
N SER A 136 4.38 -10.28 4.79
CA SER A 136 3.84 -10.53 6.14
C SER A 136 3.23 -9.27 6.79
N GLY A 137 3.82 -8.10 6.57
CA GLY A 137 3.31 -6.83 7.10
C GLY A 137 1.97 -6.43 6.47
N ILE A 138 1.84 -6.54 5.15
CA ILE A 138 0.59 -6.27 4.43
C ILE A 138 -0.49 -7.28 4.84
N VAL A 139 -0.15 -8.57 4.81
CA VAL A 139 -1.05 -9.67 5.18
C VAL A 139 -1.56 -9.50 6.61
N SER A 140 -0.68 -9.21 7.56
CA SER A 140 -1.06 -9.06 8.97
C SER A 140 -1.99 -7.88 9.23
N GLY A 141 -1.83 -6.77 8.49
CA GLY A 141 -2.72 -5.62 8.56
C GLY A 141 -4.09 -5.94 7.98
N VAL A 142 -4.13 -6.46 6.74
CA VAL A 142 -5.39 -6.73 6.03
C VAL A 142 -6.24 -7.79 6.72
N ARG A 143 -5.62 -8.81 7.34
CA ARG A 143 -6.33 -9.85 8.11
C ARG A 143 -7.04 -9.33 9.36
N MET A 144 -6.79 -8.10 9.79
CA MET A 144 -7.52 -7.49 10.91
C MET A 144 -8.97 -7.14 10.55
N ILE A 145 -9.26 -7.01 9.26
CA ILE A 145 -10.62 -6.87 8.75
C ILE A 145 -11.13 -8.30 8.56
N GLU A 146 -12.33 -8.62 9.02
CA GLU A 146 -12.93 -9.95 8.85
C GLU A 146 -13.36 -10.18 7.40
N SER A 147 -13.51 -11.46 7.02
CA SER A 147 -13.92 -11.85 5.66
C SER A 147 -15.35 -12.37 5.71
N ASP A 148 -16.23 -11.80 4.89
CA ASP A 148 -17.62 -12.24 4.72
C ASP A 148 -17.93 -12.78 3.31
N GLY A 149 -16.96 -12.67 2.39
CA GLY A 149 -17.00 -13.25 1.06
C GLY A 149 -15.68 -13.94 0.71
N ALA A 150 -15.70 -14.71 -0.38
CA ALA A 150 -14.52 -15.37 -0.90
C ALA A 150 -14.54 -15.44 -2.44
N CYS A 151 -13.37 -15.58 -3.06
CA CYS A 151 -13.29 -15.94 -4.47
C CYS A 151 -13.98 -17.29 -4.69
N THR A 152 -14.84 -17.39 -5.69
CA THR A 152 -15.50 -18.65 -6.10
C THR A 152 -15.04 -19.04 -7.49
N ALA A 153 -15.07 -20.33 -7.79
CA ALA A 153 -14.89 -20.76 -9.18
C ALA A 153 -16.09 -20.28 -10.03
N PRO A 154 -15.92 -20.04 -11.35
CA PRO A 154 -17.00 -19.54 -12.21
C PRO A 154 -18.26 -20.42 -12.23
N ASP A 155 -18.13 -21.72 -11.95
CA ASP A 155 -19.22 -22.70 -11.88
C ASP A 155 -19.96 -22.73 -10.53
N GLU A 156 -19.50 -21.98 -9.53
CA GLU A 156 -20.10 -21.88 -8.19
C GLU A 156 -20.96 -20.63 -8.00
N LEU A 157 -21.05 -19.75 -9.01
CA LEU A 157 -21.90 -18.56 -8.96
C LEU A 157 -23.39 -18.97 -8.96
N PRO A 158 -24.20 -18.58 -7.95
CA PRO A 158 -25.63 -18.81 -7.98
C PRO A 158 -26.24 -18.02 -9.16
N GLY A 159 -26.91 -18.74 -10.07
CA GLY A 159 -27.57 -18.19 -11.25
C GLY A 159 -28.86 -17.45 -10.97
#